data_AF-A0A497E7E5-F1
#
_entry.id   AF-A0A497E7E5-F1
#
_cell.length_a   1.000
_cell.length_b   1.000
_cell.length_c   1.000
_cell.angle_alpha   90.00
_cell.angle_beta   90.00
_cell.angle_gamma   90.00
#
_symmetry.space_group_name_H-M   'P 1'
#
loop_
_entity.id
_entity.type
_entity.pdbx_description
1 polymer ?
#
loop_
_entity_poly.entity_id
_entity_poly.type
_entity_poly.pdbx_seq_one_letter_code
_entity_poly.pdbx_strand_id
1 'polypeptide(L)'
;MRRKALWIKLAILGVIVMSLLASSSGVASQKRRAITVRGEGLILNYSEEVYWSEEQFNQEYEKYSENKAKYLKDFIENFSHMFLESGLKANDWSISFKSQYSLKTKETTCSVLVQCKIDGAGSGTRESPYFRTEWLLMPILGGEIDLYKFKYLTDKMLVYEGEVNHVPIKITFEFSKPISHCHYHIWYR
;
A
#
# COMPACT_ATOMS: atom_id res chain seq x y z
N MET A 1 -17.69 -37.65 19.89
CA MET A 1 -16.82 -36.64 20.54
C MET A 1 -15.40 -36.74 20.00
N ARG A 2 -15.00 -35.85 19.08
CA ARG A 2 -13.59 -35.59 18.73
C ARG A 2 -13.41 -34.07 18.73
N ARG A 3 -12.59 -33.59 19.66
CA ARG A 3 -12.28 -32.18 19.87
C ARG A 3 -11.26 -31.70 18.83
N LYS A 4 -11.57 -30.54 18.25
CA LYS A 4 -10.69 -29.41 17.90
C LYS A 4 -9.39 -29.71 17.15
N ALA A 5 -9.32 -29.16 15.93
CA ALA A 5 -8.22 -28.28 15.55
C ALA A 5 -8.82 -27.13 14.75
N LEU A 6 -9.31 -26.11 15.46
CA LEU A 6 -9.58 -24.80 14.88
C LEU A 6 -8.19 -24.24 14.54
N TRP A 7 -7.79 -24.34 13.27
CA TRP A 7 -6.60 -23.65 12.78
C TRP A 7 -6.93 -22.16 12.77
N ILE A 8 -6.71 -21.50 13.91
CA ILE A 8 -6.63 -20.05 13.98
C ILE A 8 -5.38 -19.70 13.18
N LYS A 9 -5.55 -19.35 11.90
CA LYS A 9 -4.56 -18.56 11.19
C LYS A 9 -4.54 -17.21 11.92
N LEU A 10 -3.59 -17.05 12.85
CA LEU A 10 -3.12 -15.73 13.26
C LEU A 10 -2.52 -15.10 12.00
N ALA A 11 -3.36 -14.48 11.18
CA ALA A 11 -2.90 -13.57 10.16
C ALA A 11 -2.35 -12.37 10.94
N ILE A 12 -1.02 -12.28 10.99
CA ILE A 12 -0.28 -11.09 11.36
C ILE A 12 -0.67 -10.03 10.33
N LEU A 13 -1.76 -9.31 10.62
CA LEU A 13 -2.32 -8.28 9.76
C LEU A 13 -1.66 -6.97 10.19
N GLY A 14 -0.67 -6.55 9.40
CA GLY A 14 0.04 -5.30 9.62
C GLY A 14 1.55 -5.43 9.51
N VAL A 15 2.06 -5.75 8.31
CA VAL A 15 3.47 -5.51 7.98
C VAL A 15 3.55 -4.99 6.55
N ILE A 16 3.29 -3.70 6.35
CA ILE A 16 3.98 -3.02 5.25
C ILE A 16 5.12 -2.22 5.86
N VAL A 17 6.30 -2.79 5.63
CA VAL A 17 7.64 -2.42 6.10
C VAL A 17 7.87 -2.68 7.59
N MET A 18 8.85 -3.54 7.87
CA MET A 18 9.45 -3.88 9.19
C MET A 18 8.76 -4.94 10.06
N SER A 19 9.01 -6.20 9.73
CA SER A 19 9.15 -7.25 10.77
C SER A 19 10.60 -7.75 10.84
N LEU A 20 11.53 -6.81 10.96
CA LEU A 20 12.83 -7.02 11.60
C LEU A 20 13.17 -5.74 12.35
N LEU A 21 12.71 -5.64 13.60
CA LEU A 21 13.46 -5.22 14.79
C LEU A 21 12.48 -4.96 15.94
N ALA A 22 12.17 -6.03 16.67
CA ALA A 22 11.88 -5.92 18.08
C ALA A 22 13.19 -5.51 18.78
N SER A 23 13.41 -4.20 18.91
CA SER A 23 14.37 -3.64 19.87
C SER A 23 13.78 -2.36 20.45
N SER A 24 13.05 -2.55 21.56
CA SER A 24 12.88 -1.64 22.69
C SER A 24 13.07 -0.12 22.48
N SER A 25 11.99 0.58 22.16
CA SER A 25 11.46 1.73 22.92
C SER A 25 10.32 2.36 22.11
N GLY A 26 9.19 2.60 22.77
CA GLY A 26 7.93 2.98 22.13
C GLY A 26 7.94 4.42 21.61
N VAL A 27 8.30 4.59 20.33
CA VAL A 27 7.90 5.74 19.52
C VAL A 27 7.43 5.18 18.18
N ALA A 28 6.20 5.50 17.78
CA ALA A 28 5.67 5.10 16.48
C ALA A 28 6.62 5.58 15.36
N SER A 29 7.28 4.63 14.70
CA SER A 29 8.35 4.88 13.73
C SER A 29 7.84 5.48 12.42
N GLN A 30 6.64 5.07 12.01
CA GLN A 30 5.91 5.60 10.87
C GLN A 30 4.93 6.68 11.32
N LYS A 31 4.99 7.85 10.66
CA LYS A 31 4.12 8.99 10.96
C LYS A 31 2.80 8.94 10.21
N ARG A 32 2.84 8.53 8.94
CA ARG A 32 1.67 8.36 8.08
C ARG A 32 2.01 7.58 6.83
N ARG A 33 0.98 7.06 6.18
CA ARG A 33 1.09 6.28 4.95
C ARG A 33 0.10 6.80 3.90
N ALA A 34 0.56 6.97 2.66
CA ALA A 34 -0.27 7.38 1.55
C ALA A 34 -0.14 6.38 0.40
N ILE A 35 -1.23 5.71 0.07
CA ILE A 35 -1.31 4.77 -1.06
C ILE A 35 -2.14 5.41 -2.15
N THR A 36 -1.62 5.39 -3.37
CA THR A 36 -2.32 5.82 -4.57
C THR A 36 -2.29 4.70 -5.60
N VAL A 37 -3.44 4.36 -6.15
CA VAL A 37 -3.58 3.38 -7.22
C VAL A 37 -4.23 4.07 -8.41
N ARG A 38 -3.50 4.17 -9.52
CA ARG A 38 -3.99 4.80 -10.75
C ARG A 38 -4.33 3.74 -11.80
N GLY A 39 -5.56 3.74 -12.30
CA GLY A 39 -5.96 2.80 -13.36
C GLY A 39 -5.66 3.32 -14.77
N GLU A 40 -4.90 2.55 -15.54
CA GLU A 40 -4.54 2.83 -16.93
C GLU A 40 -4.75 1.58 -17.82
N GLY A 41 -5.82 1.60 -18.62
CA GLY A 41 -6.23 0.39 -19.35
C GLY A 41 -6.63 -0.71 -18.36
N LEU A 42 -5.91 -1.84 -18.38
CA LEU A 42 -6.10 -2.96 -17.44
C LEU A 42 -5.04 -3.01 -16.33
N ILE A 43 -4.09 -2.07 -16.34
CA ILE A 43 -2.96 -2.02 -15.42
C ILE A 43 -3.31 -1.05 -14.28
N LEU A 44 -2.90 -1.39 -13.07
CA LEU A 44 -2.93 -0.48 -11.93
C LEU A 44 -1.52 -0.01 -11.60
N ASN A 45 -1.25 1.29 -11.76
CA ASN A 45 -0.01 1.90 -11.27
C ASN A 45 -0.13 2.12 -9.76
N TYR A 46 0.57 1.30 -8.99
CA TYR A 46 0.63 1.38 -7.53
C TYR A 46 1.72 2.34 -7.09
N SER A 47 1.42 3.14 -6.09
CA SER A 47 2.34 4.05 -5.43
C SER A 47 2.06 4.05 -3.94
N GLU A 48 3.10 3.89 -3.14
CA GLU A 48 3.03 3.98 -1.69
C GLU A 48 4.12 4.89 -1.18
N GLU A 49 3.71 5.90 -0.42
CA GLU A 49 4.62 6.79 0.28
C GLU A 49 4.46 6.63 1.78
N VAL A 50 5.53 6.19 2.44
CA VAL A 50 5.60 6.04 3.90
C VAL A 50 6.42 7.17 4.46
N TYR A 51 5.86 7.89 5.43
CA TYR A 51 6.51 9.02 6.08
C TYR A 51 7.06 8.59 7.44
N TRP A 52 8.30 8.98 7.72
CA TRP A 52 9.06 8.48 8.85
C TRP A 52 9.51 9.62 9.77
N SER A 53 9.95 9.27 10.99
CA SER A 53 10.89 10.12 11.71
C SER A 53 12.23 10.17 10.97
N GLU A 54 13.01 11.22 11.19
CA GLU A 54 14.33 11.36 10.56
C GLU A 54 15.29 10.24 10.96
N GLU A 55 15.26 9.83 12.23
CA GLU A 55 16.04 8.71 12.75
C GLU A 55 15.75 7.39 12.01
N GLN A 56 14.47 7.03 11.87
CA GLN A 56 14.06 5.79 11.21
C GLN A 56 14.28 5.85 9.70
N PHE A 57 14.08 7.01 9.10
CA PHE A 57 14.43 7.23 7.70
C PHE A 57 15.91 6.97 7.44
N ASN A 58 16.80 7.48 8.30
CA ASN A 58 18.24 7.25 8.16
C ASN A 58 18.61 5.78 8.33
N GLN A 59 18.02 5.09 9.32
CA GLN A 59 18.22 3.64 9.51
C GLN A 59 17.78 2.83 8.27
N GLU A 60 16.63 3.15 7.67
CA GLU A 60 16.17 2.48 6.45
C GLU A 60 17.06 2.82 5.25
N TYR A 61 17.52 4.08 5.15
CA TYR A 61 18.42 4.50 4.08
C TYR A 61 19.80 3.84 4.17
N GLU A 62 20.32 3.62 5.38
CA GLU A 62 21.56 2.88 5.63
C GLU A 62 21.42 1.44 5.13
N LYS A 63 20.37 0.71 5.54
CA LYS A 63 20.09 -0.66 5.06
C LYS A 63 19.99 -0.73 3.53
N TYR A 64 19.28 0.23 2.93
CA TYR A 64 19.16 0.34 1.47
C TYR A 64 20.53 0.59 0.83
N SER A 65 21.35 1.48 1.40
CA SER A 65 22.64 1.88 0.84
C SER A 65 23.72 0.81 0.98
N GLU A 66 23.70 0.02 2.06
CA GLU A 66 24.61 -1.12 2.27
C GLU A 66 24.47 -2.19 1.19
N ASN A 67 23.24 -2.55 0.82
CA ASN A 67 23.00 -3.53 -0.23
C ASN A 67 21.65 -3.32 -0.93
N LYS A 68 21.65 -2.41 -1.91
CA LYS A 68 20.45 -2.05 -2.68
C LYS A 68 19.76 -3.24 -3.33
N ALA A 69 20.54 -4.17 -3.90
CA ALA A 69 20.00 -5.32 -4.62
C ALA A 69 19.27 -6.28 -3.68
N LYS A 70 19.89 -6.59 -2.53
CA LYS A 70 19.25 -7.43 -1.50
C LYS A 70 18.03 -6.73 -0.89
N TYR A 71 18.15 -5.45 -0.55
CA TYR A 71 17.04 -4.67 -0.01
C TYR A 71 15.82 -4.71 -0.93
N LEU A 72 16.01 -4.46 -2.23
CA LEU A 72 14.95 -4.51 -3.22
C LEU A 72 14.37 -5.92 -3.38
N LYS A 73 15.22 -6.95 -3.40
CA LYS A 73 14.77 -8.35 -3.49
C LYS A 73 13.88 -8.70 -2.30
N ASP A 74 14.36 -8.46 -1.08
CA ASP A 74 13.64 -8.78 0.16
C ASP A 74 12.32 -7.97 0.24
N PHE A 75 12.34 -6.71 -0.19
CA PHE A 75 11.14 -5.88 -0.27
C PHE A 75 10.10 -6.46 -1.25
N ILE A 76 10.52 -6.80 -2.48
CA ILE A 76 9.63 -7.34 -3.52
C ILE A 76 9.07 -8.71 -3.09
N GLU A 77 9.88 -9.58 -2.48
CA GLU A 77 9.44 -10.87 -1.96
C GLU A 77 8.35 -10.70 -0.88
N ASN A 78 8.56 -9.78 0.06
CA ASN A 78 7.58 -9.48 1.12
C ASN A 78 6.28 -8.88 0.55
N PHE A 79 6.39 -7.92 -0.37
CA PHE A 79 5.23 -7.35 -1.04
C PHE A 79 4.45 -8.44 -1.79
N SER A 80 5.16 -9.28 -2.53
CA SER A 80 4.56 -10.35 -3.34
C SER A 80 3.80 -11.34 -2.45
N HIS A 81 4.42 -11.76 -1.35
CA HIS A 81 3.77 -12.65 -0.39
C HIS A 81 2.50 -12.04 0.24
N MET A 82 2.48 -10.72 0.46
CA MET A 82 1.35 -10.04 1.10
C MET A 82 0.21 -9.72 0.14
N PHE A 83 0.52 -9.24 -1.06
CA PHE A 83 -0.45 -8.61 -1.96
C PHE A 83 -0.72 -9.40 -3.24
N LEU A 84 0.24 -10.22 -3.68
CA LEU A 84 0.15 -10.90 -4.98
C LEU A 84 -0.33 -12.32 -4.79
N GLU A 85 -1.65 -12.47 -4.61
CA GLU A 85 -2.31 -13.77 -4.73
C GLU A 85 -2.14 -14.37 -6.15
N SER A 86 -2.55 -15.64 -6.31
CA SER A 86 -2.43 -16.36 -7.57
C SER A 86 -3.07 -15.59 -8.74
N GLY A 87 -2.25 -15.22 -9.72
CA GLY A 87 -2.68 -14.54 -10.96
C GLY A 87 -2.34 -13.05 -11.02
N LEU A 88 -1.91 -12.43 -9.92
CA LEU A 88 -1.39 -11.06 -9.93
C LEU A 88 0.12 -11.04 -10.17
N LYS A 89 0.59 -10.01 -10.86
CA LYS A 89 2.02 -9.77 -11.08
C LYS A 89 2.33 -8.31 -10.80
N ALA A 90 3.50 -8.07 -10.20
CA ALA A 90 4.03 -6.73 -10.04
C ALA A 90 5.35 -6.58 -10.79
N ASN A 91 5.49 -5.50 -11.55
CA ASN A 91 6.68 -5.19 -12.33
C ASN A 91 6.98 -3.69 -12.31
N ASP A 92 8.03 -3.27 -13.02
CA ASP A 92 8.47 -1.88 -13.13
C ASP A 92 8.67 -1.21 -11.76
N TRP A 93 9.33 -1.93 -10.86
CA TRP A 93 9.61 -1.49 -9.49
C TRP A 93 10.53 -0.28 -9.45
N SER A 94 10.18 0.69 -8.62
CA SER A 94 11.06 1.79 -8.24
C SER A 94 10.92 2.11 -6.76
N ILE A 95 12.04 2.50 -6.14
CA ILE A 95 12.10 3.00 -4.77
C ILE A 95 12.86 4.32 -4.76
N SER A 96 12.37 5.29 -4.01
CA SER A 96 13.05 6.56 -3.80
C SER A 96 12.94 7.00 -2.34
N PHE A 97 14.04 7.57 -1.85
CA PHE A 97 14.13 8.15 -0.52
C PHE A 97 14.13 9.66 -0.68
N LYS A 98 13.25 10.35 0.05
CA LYS A 98 13.08 11.80 -0.02
C LYS A 98 13.24 12.39 1.37
N SER A 99 14.12 13.38 1.49
CA SER A 99 14.22 14.25 2.67
C SER A 99 14.10 15.68 2.20
N GLN A 100 13.14 16.41 2.77
CA GLN A 100 12.86 17.78 2.39
C GLN A 100 12.69 18.66 3.63
N TYR A 101 13.55 19.66 3.76
CA TYR A 101 13.43 20.69 4.79
C TYR A 101 12.55 21.84 4.28
N SER A 102 11.53 22.20 5.07
CA SER A 102 10.63 23.30 4.77
C SER A 102 11.04 24.55 5.58
N LEU A 103 11.43 25.62 4.89
CA LEU A 103 11.73 26.91 5.54
C LEU A 103 10.52 27.51 6.27
N LYS A 104 9.30 27.25 5.77
CA LYS A 104 8.05 27.78 6.32
C LYS A 104 7.69 27.13 7.66
N THR A 105 7.80 25.81 7.73
CA THR A 105 7.44 25.05 8.94
C THR A 105 8.64 24.80 9.85
N LYS A 106 9.87 25.00 9.35
CA LYS A 106 11.14 24.65 10.01
C LYS A 106 11.21 23.17 10.40
N GLU A 107 10.63 22.32 9.56
CA GLU A 107 10.57 20.87 9.78
C GLU A 107 11.13 20.12 8.57
N THR A 108 11.77 18.99 8.85
CA THR A 108 12.19 18.00 7.85
C THR A 108 11.08 16.97 7.66
N THR A 109 10.67 16.78 6.42
CA THR A 109 9.80 15.67 6.02
C THR A 109 10.64 14.59 5.35
N CYS A 110 10.60 13.39 5.91
CA CYS A 110 11.28 12.20 5.40
C CYS A 110 10.26 11.20 4.90
N SER A 111 10.38 10.75 3.65
CA SER A 111 9.52 9.71 3.08
C SER A 111 10.27 8.72 2.20
N VAL A 112 9.77 7.50 2.19
CA VAL A 112 10.16 6.47 1.22
C VAL A 112 8.97 6.24 0.29
N LEU A 113 9.21 6.38 -1.01
CA LEU A 113 8.24 6.18 -2.06
C LEU A 113 8.57 4.92 -2.84
N VAL A 114 7.64 3.97 -2.85
CA VAL A 114 7.68 2.74 -3.65
C VAL A 114 6.64 2.84 -4.75
N GLN A 115 6.99 2.43 -5.96
CA GLN A 115 6.07 2.37 -7.08
C GLN A 115 6.25 1.08 -7.88
N CYS A 116 5.18 0.54 -8.41
CA CYS A 116 5.17 -0.59 -9.33
C CYS A 116 3.89 -0.61 -10.16
N LYS A 117 3.88 -1.45 -11.19
CA LYS A 117 2.67 -1.77 -11.96
C LYS A 117 2.12 -3.10 -11.51
N ILE A 118 0.81 -3.17 -11.35
CA ILE A 118 0.09 -4.37 -10.97
C ILE A 118 -0.75 -4.85 -12.16
N ASP A 119 -0.45 -6.05 -12.63
CA ASP A 119 -1.17 -6.78 -13.67
C ASP A 119 -2.10 -7.83 -13.07
N GLY A 120 -3.20 -8.11 -13.77
CA GLY A 120 -4.18 -9.14 -13.41
C GLY A 120 -5.27 -8.67 -12.43
N ALA A 121 -5.13 -7.46 -11.87
CA ALA A 121 -6.17 -6.85 -11.03
C ALA A 121 -7.31 -6.24 -11.87
N GLY A 122 -7.00 -5.81 -13.10
CA GLY A 122 -7.99 -5.38 -14.10
C GLY A 122 -8.41 -6.51 -15.05
N SER A 123 -9.68 -6.54 -15.42
CA SER A 123 -10.27 -7.42 -16.42
C SER A 123 -11.20 -6.64 -17.36
N GLY A 124 -11.74 -7.29 -18.41
CA GLY A 124 -12.57 -6.65 -19.42
C GLY A 124 -11.74 -6.09 -20.59
N THR A 125 -12.14 -4.95 -21.14
CA THR A 125 -11.40 -4.26 -22.22
C THR A 125 -10.67 -3.03 -21.70
N ARG A 126 -9.74 -2.47 -22.48
CA ARG A 126 -9.01 -1.25 -22.09
C ARG A 126 -9.93 -0.05 -21.95
N GLU A 127 -11.04 -0.03 -22.69
CA GLU A 127 -12.01 1.06 -22.75
C GLU A 127 -13.07 0.97 -21.65
N SER A 128 -13.37 -0.25 -21.21
CA SER A 128 -14.35 -0.60 -20.17
C SER A 128 -13.76 -1.63 -19.19
N PRO A 129 -12.72 -1.24 -18.43
CA PRO A 129 -12.06 -2.12 -17.48
C PRO A 129 -12.91 -2.30 -16.21
N TYR A 130 -12.67 -3.43 -15.57
CA TYR A 130 -13.22 -3.79 -14.26
C TYR A 130 -12.06 -4.16 -13.33
N PHE A 131 -11.94 -3.48 -12.19
CA PHE A 131 -10.81 -3.61 -11.28
C PHE A 131 -11.22 -4.21 -9.95
N ARG A 132 -10.47 -5.22 -9.51
CA ARG A 132 -10.56 -5.81 -8.16
C ARG A 132 -9.64 -5.04 -7.21
N THR A 133 -10.12 -4.75 -6.00
CA THR A 133 -9.37 -4.00 -4.98
C THR A 133 -9.03 -4.83 -3.75
N GLU A 134 -9.59 -6.03 -3.63
CA GLU A 134 -9.42 -6.96 -2.50
C GLU A 134 -7.95 -7.26 -2.24
N TRP A 135 -7.16 -7.45 -3.31
CA TRP A 135 -5.74 -7.74 -3.23
C TRP A 135 -4.96 -6.70 -2.43
N LEU A 136 -5.39 -5.43 -2.48
CA LEU A 136 -4.78 -4.32 -1.74
C LEU A 136 -5.46 -4.11 -0.40
N LEU A 137 -6.79 -4.09 -0.39
CA LEU A 137 -7.55 -3.66 0.78
C LEU A 137 -7.58 -4.74 1.86
N MET A 138 -7.68 -6.03 1.53
CA MET A 138 -7.75 -7.10 2.53
C MET A 138 -6.48 -7.18 3.39
N PRO A 139 -5.25 -7.15 2.83
CA PRO A 139 -4.04 -7.20 3.64
C PRO A 139 -3.85 -5.97 4.55
N ILE A 140 -4.44 -4.82 4.20
CA ILE A 140 -4.25 -3.54 4.91
C ILE A 140 -5.34 -3.29 5.95
N LEU A 141 -6.61 -3.44 5.57
CA LEU A 141 -7.77 -3.07 6.37
C LEU A 141 -8.49 -4.30 6.97
N GLY A 142 -8.08 -5.52 6.61
CA GLY A 142 -8.63 -6.76 7.14
C GLY A 142 -9.96 -7.18 6.48
N GLY A 143 -10.74 -7.97 7.22
CA GLY A 143 -11.95 -8.64 6.69
C GLY A 143 -13.20 -7.75 6.56
N GLU A 144 -13.15 -6.49 7.02
CA GLU A 144 -14.29 -5.55 6.93
C GLU A 144 -14.14 -4.51 5.82
N ILE A 145 -13.40 -4.84 4.77
CA ILE A 145 -13.23 -3.96 3.62
C ILE A 145 -14.57 -3.69 2.94
N ASP A 146 -14.81 -2.44 2.55
CA ASP A 146 -15.94 -2.05 1.71
C ASP A 146 -15.65 -0.69 1.07
N LEU A 147 -15.67 -0.60 -0.26
CA LEU A 147 -15.50 0.64 -1.00
C LEU A 147 -16.61 1.66 -0.71
N TYR A 148 -17.77 1.26 -0.17
CA TYR A 148 -18.76 2.22 0.32
C TYR A 148 -18.28 3.03 1.54
N LYS A 149 -17.20 2.60 2.22
CA LYS A 149 -16.51 3.40 3.24
C LYS A 149 -15.60 4.47 2.63
N PHE A 150 -15.37 4.43 1.32
CA PHE A 150 -14.58 5.43 0.58
C PHE A 150 -15.49 6.56 0.11
N LYS A 151 -14.93 7.77 0.09
CA LYS A 151 -15.64 8.96 -0.38
C LYS A 151 -15.17 9.32 -1.79
N TYR A 152 -16.11 9.70 -2.64
CA TYR A 152 -15.78 10.33 -3.91
C TYR A 152 -15.21 11.73 -3.64
N LEU A 153 -13.96 11.97 -4.04
CA LEU A 153 -13.38 13.32 -4.07
C LEU A 153 -13.74 14.03 -5.38
N THR A 154 -13.76 13.27 -6.47
CA THR A 154 -14.30 13.62 -7.78
C THR A 154 -15.04 12.40 -8.33
N ASP A 155 -15.74 12.51 -9.46
CA ASP A 155 -16.34 11.34 -10.11
C ASP A 155 -15.31 10.31 -10.62
N LYS A 156 -14.02 10.65 -10.61
CA LYS A 156 -12.90 9.77 -11.02
C LYS A 156 -12.00 9.31 -9.87
N MET A 157 -12.29 9.73 -8.64
CA MET A 157 -11.41 9.50 -7.49
C MET A 157 -12.18 9.03 -6.26
N LEU A 158 -11.77 7.90 -5.69
CA LEU A 158 -12.24 7.38 -4.41
C LEU A 158 -11.14 7.48 -3.37
N VAL A 159 -11.46 7.99 -2.20
CA VAL A 159 -10.51 8.24 -1.11
C VAL A 159 -11.02 7.64 0.18
N TYR A 160 -10.15 6.90 0.85
CA TYR A 160 -10.31 6.47 2.24
C TYR A 160 -9.25 7.15 3.10
N GLU A 161 -9.67 7.61 4.27
CA GLU A 161 -8.81 8.13 5.33
C GLU A 161 -9.17 7.42 6.63
N GLY A 162 -8.17 6.88 7.31
CA GLY A 162 -8.34 6.11 8.53
C GLY A 162 -7.02 5.88 9.25
N GLU A 163 -6.98 4.87 10.09
CA GLU A 163 -5.82 4.51 10.89
C GLU A 163 -5.64 2.99 10.90
N VAL A 164 -4.40 2.53 10.72
CA VAL A 164 -4.00 1.12 10.85
C VAL A 164 -2.82 1.08 11.79
N ASN A 165 -2.92 0.31 12.89
CA ASN A 165 -1.88 0.18 13.91
C ASN A 165 -1.34 1.54 14.43
N HIS A 166 -2.25 2.49 14.70
CA HIS A 166 -1.91 3.85 15.15
C HIS A 166 -1.14 4.70 14.14
N VAL A 167 -1.10 4.28 12.88
CA VAL A 167 -0.53 5.03 11.77
C VAL A 167 -1.67 5.55 10.87
N PRO A 168 -1.83 6.88 10.74
CA PRO A 168 -2.75 7.46 9.78
C PRO A 168 -2.47 6.98 8.36
N ILE A 169 -3.52 6.51 7.68
CA ILE A 169 -3.44 6.02 6.30
C ILE A 169 -4.44 6.74 5.41
N LYS A 170 -3.98 7.08 4.20
CA LYS A 170 -4.81 7.56 3.10
C LYS A 170 -4.67 6.61 1.92
N ILE A 171 -5.78 6.09 1.40
CA ILE A 171 -5.81 5.24 0.20
C ILE A 171 -6.62 5.97 -0.87
N THR A 172 -6.02 6.19 -2.03
CA THR A 172 -6.66 6.89 -3.15
C THR A 172 -6.67 5.98 -4.37
N PHE A 173 -7.85 5.73 -4.93
CA PHE A 173 -8.00 5.17 -6.26
C PHE A 173 -8.32 6.30 -7.23
N GLU A 174 -7.56 6.41 -8.31
CA GLU A 174 -7.68 7.49 -9.30
C GLU A 174 -7.72 6.95 -10.73
N PHE A 175 -8.59 7.50 -11.56
CA PHE A 175 -8.81 7.01 -12.92
C PHE A 175 -8.96 8.15 -13.93
N SER A 176 -8.77 7.83 -15.20
CA SER A 176 -8.89 8.80 -16.30
C SER A 176 -10.34 9.15 -16.66
N LYS A 177 -11.30 8.28 -16.32
CA LYS A 177 -12.73 8.42 -16.59
C LYS A 177 -13.56 8.39 -15.29
N PRO A 178 -14.81 8.89 -15.32
CA PRO A 178 -15.72 8.73 -14.20
C PRO A 178 -15.92 7.26 -13.86
N ILE A 179 -16.03 6.93 -12.57
CA ILE A 179 -16.08 5.56 -12.07
C ILE A 179 -17.34 5.29 -11.25
N SER A 180 -17.80 4.05 -11.27
CA SER A 180 -18.71 3.51 -10.27
C SER A 180 -18.01 2.41 -9.49
N HIS A 181 -18.54 2.08 -8.32
CA HIS A 181 -18.03 0.99 -7.51
C HIS A 181 -19.15 0.18 -6.86
N CYS A 182 -18.81 -1.02 -6.42
CA CYS A 182 -19.54 -1.81 -5.43
C CYS A 182 -18.58 -2.15 -4.28
N HIS A 183 -18.89 -3.11 -3.42
CA HIS A 183 -18.09 -3.44 -2.23
C HIS A 183 -16.58 -3.53 -2.47
N TYR A 184 -16.14 -4.12 -3.59
CA TYR A 184 -14.72 -4.39 -3.84
C TYR A 184 -14.23 -4.05 -5.24
N HIS A 185 -15.15 -3.63 -6.11
CA HIS A 185 -14.85 -3.48 -7.52
C HIS A 185 -15.09 -2.06 -8.01
N ILE A 186 -14.27 -1.64 -8.96
CA ILE A 186 -14.34 -0.33 -9.60
C ILE A 186 -14.41 -0.53 -11.11
N TRP A 187 -15.26 0.22 -11.80
CA TRP A 187 -15.36 0.24 -13.26
C TRP A 187 -15.67 1.64 -13.79
N TYR A 188 -15.40 1.86 -15.07
CA TYR A 188 -15.77 3.12 -15.72
C TYR A 188 -17.27 3.22 -15.92
N ARG A 189 -17.84 4.42 -15.71
CA ARG A 189 -19.22 4.74 -16.06
C ARG A 189 -19.39 4.93 -17.55
#